data_AF-A0A1X6YLT5-F1
#
_entry.id   AF-A0A1X6YLT5-F1
#
_cell.length_a   1.000
_cell.length_b   1.000
_cell.length_c   1.000
_cell.angle_alpha   90.00
_cell.angle_beta   90.00
_cell.angle_gamma   90.00
#
_symmetry.space_group_name_H-M   'P 1'
#
loop_
_entity.id
_entity.type
_entity.pdbx_description
1 polymer ?
#
loop_
_entity_poly.entity_id
_entity_poly.type
_entity_poly.pdbx_seq_one_letter_code
_entity_poly.pdbx_strand_id
1 'polypeptide(L)'
;MNFMKQILVIFCVLIFTLSPSIQAQEIKIDGANDPTFRSLLKDWLNGDEKPALRDLADLAQNGHLAAQIFLGQLSGYAPHTLFDLSREERLALRAPKKGRKLGKSWLSVAQDRHPLAWALSNTYHEENYREALTYFMNHGETYMQGHGYIKLLNKSDWATIFHFAEKGQVNAALKPWVAMYLRSSALLQQHQSTDDIIPGGANGPLAQEYALIDAPIFSETEQEFVDWGRPSNFLSGHKNGKHPTYPASILQDAPLHQRLMHLAQTDVRLAPVRDLCERVCPEEPIPCTIALKAYVIGYTQFWHETHSPIEAFISTSDYRASARYTKDMRHRLLRSNRSPEESRPLSLCFANYLHAAD
;
A
#
# COMPACT_ATOMS: atom_id res chain seq x y z
N MET A 1 39.22 -38.22 -5.43
CA MET A 1 37.86 -37.96 -4.89
C MET A 1 37.57 -36.50 -4.51
N ASN A 2 38.57 -35.60 -4.40
CA ASN A 2 38.34 -34.18 -4.04
C ASN A 2 38.04 -33.25 -5.24
N PHE A 3 38.46 -33.58 -6.45
CA PHE A 3 38.24 -32.75 -7.65
C PHE A 3 36.76 -32.67 -8.06
N MET A 4 36.00 -33.75 -7.85
CA MET A 4 34.57 -33.82 -8.21
C MET A 4 33.68 -32.98 -7.27
N LYS A 5 34.09 -32.77 -6.01
CA LYS A 5 33.37 -31.90 -5.06
C LYS A 5 33.55 -30.41 -5.38
N GLN A 6 34.73 -30.00 -5.86
CA GLN A 6 34.98 -28.60 -6.27
C GLN A 6 34.21 -28.23 -7.54
N ILE A 7 34.09 -29.15 -8.51
CA ILE A 7 33.28 -28.90 -9.73
C ILE A 7 31.79 -28.75 -9.37
N LEU A 8 31.26 -29.53 -8.43
CA LEU A 8 29.86 -29.45 -8.01
C LEU A 8 29.52 -28.11 -7.33
N VAL A 9 30.41 -27.58 -6.48
CA VAL A 9 30.21 -26.29 -5.79
C VAL A 9 30.25 -25.11 -6.77
N ILE A 10 31.15 -25.14 -7.75
CA ILE A 10 31.22 -24.08 -8.79
C ILE A 10 29.97 -24.12 -9.69
N PHE A 11 29.45 -25.31 -10.01
CA PHE A 11 28.24 -25.45 -10.82
C PHE A 11 26.98 -24.95 -10.07
N CYS A 12 26.87 -25.17 -8.76
CA CYS A 12 25.76 -24.62 -7.96
C CYS A 12 25.81 -23.09 -7.80
N VAL A 13 26.99 -22.47 -7.73
CA VAL A 13 27.12 -21.00 -7.65
C VAL A 13 26.76 -20.33 -8.99
N LEU A 14 27.11 -20.94 -10.13
CA LEU A 14 26.78 -20.38 -11.46
C LEU A 14 25.30 -20.50 -11.84
N ILE A 15 24.60 -21.54 -11.36
CA ILE A 15 23.16 -21.71 -11.62
C ILE A 15 22.31 -20.70 -10.82
N PHE A 16 22.75 -20.28 -9.63
CA PHE A 16 22.04 -19.27 -8.84
C PHE A 16 22.20 -17.83 -9.33
N THR A 17 23.22 -17.52 -10.13
CA THR A 17 23.40 -16.17 -10.71
C THR A 17 22.65 -15.94 -12.03
N LEU A 18 22.05 -16.99 -12.61
CA LEU A 18 21.32 -16.92 -13.88
C LEU A 18 19.79 -17.02 -13.69
N SER A 19 19.26 -16.64 -12.53
CA SER A 19 17.83 -16.34 -12.46
C SER A 19 17.55 -15.18 -13.41
N PRO A 20 16.73 -15.36 -14.46
CA PRO A 20 16.35 -14.24 -15.31
C PRO A 20 15.72 -13.20 -14.39
N SER A 21 16.39 -12.07 -14.23
CA SER A 21 15.76 -10.93 -13.58
C SER A 21 14.52 -10.66 -14.42
N ILE A 22 13.34 -10.85 -13.82
CA ILE A 22 12.08 -10.48 -14.45
C ILE A 22 12.19 -8.96 -14.64
N GLN A 23 12.66 -8.55 -15.80
CA GLN A 23 12.72 -7.14 -16.16
C GLN A 23 11.26 -6.71 -16.28
N ALA A 24 10.81 -5.92 -15.31
CA ALA A 24 9.52 -5.29 -15.37
C ALA A 24 9.43 -4.58 -16.73
N GLN A 25 8.40 -4.94 -17.51
CA GLN A 25 8.21 -4.33 -18.82
C GLN A 25 7.96 -2.84 -18.62
N GLU A 26 8.85 -2.00 -19.14
CA GLU A 26 8.71 -0.56 -19.05
C GLU A 26 7.36 -0.14 -19.68
N ILE A 27 6.51 0.51 -18.88
CA ILE A 27 5.21 1.00 -19.34
C ILE A 27 5.45 2.23 -20.22
N LYS A 28 5.30 2.07 -21.54
CA LYS A 28 5.42 3.19 -22.48
C LYS A 28 4.13 4.01 -22.50
N ILE A 29 4.18 5.20 -21.92
CA ILE A 29 3.05 6.15 -21.91
C ILE A 29 3.45 7.40 -22.70
N ASP A 30 2.65 7.77 -23.71
CA ASP A 30 2.91 8.99 -24.49
C ASP A 30 2.94 10.22 -23.57
N GLY A 31 4.00 11.02 -23.72
CA GLY A 31 4.25 12.22 -22.91
C GLY A 31 4.89 11.97 -21.53
N ALA A 32 5.11 10.73 -21.09
CA ALA A 32 5.77 10.47 -19.79
C ALA A 32 7.23 10.96 -19.74
N ASN A 33 7.88 11.01 -20.90
CA ASN A 33 9.24 11.52 -21.06
C ASN A 33 9.31 12.98 -21.54
N ASP A 34 8.16 13.66 -21.66
CA ASP A 34 8.11 15.07 -22.00
C ASP A 34 8.81 15.90 -20.89
N PRO A 35 9.80 16.75 -21.23
CA PRO A 35 10.53 17.53 -20.23
C PRO A 35 9.64 18.46 -19.41
N THR A 36 8.60 19.03 -20.01
CA THR A 36 7.64 19.92 -19.32
C THR A 36 6.86 19.11 -18.29
N PHE A 37 6.30 17.97 -18.69
CA PHE A 37 5.59 17.08 -17.76
C PHE A 37 6.47 16.64 -16.59
N ARG A 38 7.71 16.22 -16.86
CA ARG A 38 8.67 15.80 -15.81
C ARG A 38 9.04 16.94 -14.86
N SER A 39 9.21 18.17 -15.38
CA SER A 39 9.43 19.34 -14.52
C SER A 39 8.26 19.56 -13.58
N LEU A 40 7.03 19.52 -14.09
CA LEU A 40 5.82 19.71 -13.28
C LEU A 40 5.63 18.61 -12.22
N LEU A 41 5.98 17.36 -12.52
CA LEU A 41 5.99 16.29 -11.50
C LEU A 41 7.00 16.58 -10.39
N LYS A 42 8.18 17.08 -10.75
CA LYS A 42 9.21 17.46 -9.77
C LYS A 42 8.73 18.62 -8.89
N ASP A 43 8.12 19.63 -9.48
CA ASP A 43 7.57 20.78 -8.75
C ASP A 43 6.47 20.31 -7.78
N TRP A 44 5.57 19.44 -8.24
CA TRP A 44 4.54 18.81 -7.40
C TRP A 44 5.13 17.99 -6.23
N LEU A 45 6.19 17.21 -6.47
CA LEU A 45 6.90 16.44 -5.44
C LEU A 45 7.62 17.33 -4.42
N ASN A 46 8.09 18.50 -4.83
CA ASN A 46 8.79 19.44 -3.96
C ASN A 46 7.85 20.32 -3.13
N GLY A 47 6.53 20.19 -3.32
CA GLY A 47 5.52 20.95 -2.57
C GLY A 47 4.97 22.18 -3.30
N ASP A 48 5.45 22.49 -4.51
CA ASP A 48 4.93 23.57 -5.37
C ASP A 48 3.64 23.15 -6.09
N GLU A 49 2.70 22.63 -5.29
CA GLU A 49 1.55 21.86 -5.75
C GLU A 49 0.58 22.65 -6.63
N LYS A 50 0.17 23.85 -6.20
CA LYS A 50 -0.91 24.58 -6.87
C LYS A 50 -0.53 25.02 -8.29
N PRO A 51 0.64 25.65 -8.52
CA PRO A 51 1.09 25.97 -9.87
C PRO A 51 1.29 24.71 -10.72
N ALA A 52 1.95 23.69 -10.17
CA ALA A 52 2.23 22.45 -10.89
C ALA A 52 0.95 21.74 -11.35
N LEU A 53 -0.07 21.63 -10.49
CA LEU A 53 -1.33 20.98 -10.82
C LEU A 53 -2.16 21.77 -11.83
N ARG A 54 -2.11 23.11 -11.80
CA ARG A 54 -2.74 23.95 -12.82
C ARG A 54 -2.10 23.70 -14.19
N ASP A 55 -0.78 23.75 -14.26
CA ASP A 55 -0.07 23.61 -15.53
C ASP A 55 -0.17 22.15 -16.06
N LEU A 56 -0.23 21.15 -15.17
CA LEU A 56 -0.59 19.77 -15.53
C LEU A 56 -2.01 19.67 -16.09
N ALA A 57 -2.96 20.45 -15.55
CA ALA A 57 -4.32 20.47 -16.06
C ALA A 57 -4.38 21.10 -17.45
N ASP A 58 -3.56 22.11 -17.74
CA ASP A 58 -3.41 22.67 -19.08
C ASP A 58 -2.81 21.66 -20.06
N LEU A 59 -1.77 20.90 -19.66
CA LEU A 59 -1.25 19.80 -20.48
C LEU A 59 -2.34 18.76 -20.77
N ALA A 60 -3.10 18.33 -19.75
CA ALA A 60 -4.17 17.35 -19.91
C ALA A 60 -5.28 17.84 -20.85
N GLN A 61 -5.64 19.13 -20.77
CA GLN A 61 -6.60 19.78 -21.68
C GLN A 61 -6.10 19.80 -23.13
N ASN A 62 -4.79 19.98 -23.33
CA ASN A 62 -4.14 19.93 -24.64
C ASN A 62 -3.85 18.50 -25.14
N GLY A 63 -4.47 17.48 -24.54
CA GLY A 63 -4.40 16.10 -25.02
C GLY A 63 -3.19 15.30 -24.54
N HIS A 64 -2.37 15.87 -23.65
CA HIS A 64 -1.17 15.22 -23.10
C HIS A 64 -1.54 14.00 -22.25
N LEU A 65 -1.32 12.80 -22.78
CA LEU A 65 -1.83 11.54 -22.21
C LEU A 65 -1.32 11.28 -20.80
N ALA A 66 -0.01 11.40 -20.55
CA ALA A 66 0.55 11.20 -19.22
C ALA A 66 -0.06 12.15 -18.16
N ALA A 67 -0.35 13.39 -18.53
CA ALA A 67 -0.97 14.37 -17.63
C ALA A 67 -2.43 14.01 -17.33
N GLN A 68 -3.17 13.50 -18.34
CA GLN A 68 -4.52 12.98 -18.15
C GLN A 68 -4.53 11.79 -17.17
N ILE A 69 -3.63 10.83 -17.35
CA ILE A 69 -3.55 9.66 -16.46
C ILE A 69 -3.18 10.11 -15.04
N PHE A 70 -2.16 10.97 -14.89
CA PHE A 70 -1.70 11.47 -13.60
C PHE A 70 -2.82 12.19 -12.83
N LEU A 71 -3.46 13.19 -13.42
CA LEU A 71 -4.55 13.94 -12.76
C LEU A 71 -5.79 13.08 -12.53
N GLY A 72 -6.07 12.16 -13.46
CA GLY A 72 -7.15 11.19 -13.32
C GLY A 72 -6.97 10.30 -12.08
N GLN A 73 -5.73 9.89 -11.82
CA GLN A 73 -5.37 9.09 -10.67
C GLN A 73 -5.44 9.88 -9.35
N LEU A 74 -4.86 11.10 -9.31
CA LEU A 74 -4.91 11.95 -8.11
C LEU A 74 -6.35 12.28 -7.69
N SER A 75 -7.21 12.63 -8.67
CA SER A 75 -8.60 13.01 -8.40
C SER A 75 -9.53 11.82 -8.11
N GLY A 76 -9.08 10.59 -8.37
CA GLY A 76 -9.83 9.35 -8.16
C GLY A 76 -9.41 8.59 -6.91
N TYR A 77 -8.17 8.10 -6.91
CA TYR A 77 -7.69 7.10 -5.95
C TYR A 77 -6.79 7.68 -4.88
N ALA A 78 -6.07 8.76 -5.18
CA ALA A 78 -5.20 9.44 -4.23
C ALA A 78 -5.73 10.83 -3.82
N PRO A 79 -7.01 10.97 -3.41
CA PRO A 79 -7.56 12.28 -3.06
C PRO A 79 -6.89 12.88 -1.82
N HIS A 80 -6.13 12.07 -1.07
CA HIS A 80 -5.35 12.54 0.06
C HIS A 80 -4.22 13.47 -0.32
N THR A 81 -3.77 13.38 -1.56
CA THR A 81 -2.81 14.31 -2.10
C THR A 81 -3.44 15.69 -2.30
N LEU A 82 -4.76 15.82 -2.50
CA LEU A 82 -5.40 17.07 -2.92
C LEU A 82 -6.09 17.83 -1.77
N PHE A 83 -5.73 17.59 -0.52
CA PHE A 83 -6.51 18.12 0.61
C PHE A 83 -6.40 19.63 0.82
N ASP A 84 -5.30 20.25 0.41
CA ASP A 84 -5.11 21.71 0.49
C ASP A 84 -5.82 22.48 -0.62
N LEU A 85 -6.38 21.75 -1.58
CA LEU A 85 -7.13 22.33 -2.67
C LEU A 85 -8.58 22.55 -2.23
N SER A 86 -9.04 23.78 -2.44
CA SER A 86 -10.44 24.13 -2.41
C SER A 86 -11.24 23.21 -3.35
N ARG A 87 -12.55 23.16 -3.12
CA ARG A 87 -13.43 22.40 -4.01
C ARG A 87 -13.32 22.87 -5.47
N GLU A 88 -13.17 24.18 -5.69
CA GLU A 88 -13.03 24.76 -7.02
C GLU A 88 -11.73 24.33 -7.69
N GLU A 89 -10.60 24.41 -6.98
CA GLU A 89 -9.30 23.95 -7.47
C GLU A 89 -9.34 22.45 -7.83
N ARG A 90 -9.95 21.60 -6.99
CA ARG A 90 -10.11 20.16 -7.31
C ARG A 90 -11.00 19.90 -8.52
N LEU A 91 -11.99 20.75 -8.78
CA LEU A 91 -12.83 20.63 -9.97
C LEU A 91 -12.08 21.06 -11.23
N ALA A 92 -11.18 22.04 -11.14
CA ALA A 92 -10.34 22.49 -12.24
C ALA A 92 -9.37 21.40 -12.73
N LEU A 93 -9.03 20.42 -11.88
CA LEU A 93 -8.19 19.27 -12.27
C LEU A 93 -8.93 18.20 -13.09
N ARG A 94 -10.25 18.33 -13.28
CA ARG A 94 -11.07 17.34 -13.99
C ARG A 94 -11.29 17.75 -15.44
N ALA A 95 -11.50 16.76 -16.30
CA ALA A 95 -11.82 17.05 -17.69
C ALA A 95 -13.17 17.78 -17.80
N PRO A 96 -13.26 18.85 -18.62
CA PRO A 96 -14.50 19.57 -18.82
C PRO A 96 -15.57 18.65 -19.40
N LYS A 97 -16.82 18.84 -18.97
CA LYS A 97 -17.98 18.12 -19.49
C LYS A 97 -19.13 19.09 -19.73
N LYS A 98 -19.55 19.22 -20.99
CA LYS A 98 -20.70 20.05 -21.38
C LYS A 98 -21.93 19.69 -20.54
N GLY A 99 -22.55 20.70 -19.93
CA GLY A 99 -23.83 20.56 -19.22
C GLY A 99 -23.79 19.85 -17.86
N ARG A 100 -22.61 19.55 -17.27
CA ARG A 100 -22.51 19.00 -15.91
C ARG A 100 -21.72 19.92 -14.99
N LYS A 101 -22.21 20.07 -13.75
CA LYS A 101 -21.51 20.81 -12.68
C LYS A 101 -20.23 20.11 -12.18
N LEU A 102 -20.07 18.81 -12.45
CA LEU A 102 -18.88 18.03 -12.11
C LEU A 102 -18.23 17.53 -13.41
N GLY A 103 -16.94 17.85 -13.60
CA GLY A 103 -16.13 17.36 -14.71
C GLY A 103 -16.00 15.83 -14.72
N LYS A 104 -15.68 15.24 -15.87
CA LYS A 104 -15.41 13.80 -15.98
C LYS A 104 -13.97 13.49 -15.50
N SER A 105 -13.74 12.27 -15.02
CA SER A 105 -12.38 11.84 -14.70
C SER A 105 -11.52 11.82 -15.96
N TRP A 106 -10.27 12.27 -15.88
CA TRP A 106 -9.34 12.13 -16.99
C TRP A 106 -9.05 10.67 -17.35
N LEU A 107 -9.16 9.73 -16.40
CA LEU A 107 -9.05 8.29 -16.69
C LEU A 107 -10.09 7.83 -17.72
N SER A 108 -11.33 8.34 -17.62
CA SER A 108 -12.39 8.06 -18.61
C SER A 108 -12.12 8.65 -20.00
N VAL A 109 -11.23 9.63 -20.09
CA VAL A 109 -10.79 10.22 -21.38
C VAL A 109 -9.62 9.43 -21.95
N ALA A 110 -8.72 8.98 -21.09
CA ALA A 110 -7.49 8.31 -21.48
C ALA A 110 -7.64 6.79 -21.67
N GLN A 111 -8.71 6.17 -21.15
CA GLN A 111 -8.86 4.70 -21.14
C GLN A 111 -8.79 4.04 -22.52
N ASP A 112 -9.30 4.69 -23.57
CA ASP A 112 -9.25 4.12 -24.94
C ASP A 112 -7.87 4.32 -25.60
N ARG A 113 -7.00 5.12 -24.99
CA ARG A 113 -5.66 5.46 -25.50
C ARG A 113 -4.54 4.70 -24.80
N HIS A 114 -4.77 4.17 -23.59
CA HIS A 114 -3.72 3.50 -22.84
C HIS A 114 -4.24 2.42 -21.86
N PRO A 115 -3.63 1.22 -21.82
CA PRO A 115 -4.03 0.14 -20.91
C PRO A 115 -4.01 0.51 -19.42
N LEU A 116 -3.00 1.26 -18.95
CA LEU A 116 -2.98 1.75 -17.55
C LEU A 116 -4.20 2.62 -17.24
N ALA A 117 -4.57 3.54 -18.14
CA ALA A 117 -5.73 4.40 -17.94
C ALA A 117 -7.02 3.58 -17.90
N TRP A 118 -7.13 2.56 -18.76
CA TRP A 118 -8.22 1.61 -18.73
C TRP A 118 -8.29 0.85 -17.40
N ALA A 119 -7.17 0.28 -16.93
CA ALA A 119 -7.14 -0.47 -15.68
C ALA A 119 -7.52 0.41 -14.48
N LEU A 120 -6.97 1.62 -14.40
CA LEU A 120 -7.30 2.61 -13.38
C LEU A 120 -8.78 3.03 -13.44
N SER A 121 -9.33 3.27 -14.63
CA SER A 121 -10.76 3.59 -14.81
C SER A 121 -11.66 2.43 -14.34
N ASN A 122 -11.23 1.19 -14.59
CA ASN A 122 -12.02 -0.02 -14.37
C ASN A 122 -11.85 -0.68 -12.99
N THR A 123 -11.06 -0.10 -12.08
CA THR A 123 -10.87 -0.69 -10.73
C THR A 123 -12.17 -0.65 -9.88
N TYR A 124 -13.19 0.12 -10.27
CA TYR A 124 -14.50 0.09 -9.59
C TYR A 124 -15.54 -0.82 -10.25
N HIS A 125 -15.33 -1.17 -11.52
CA HIS A 125 -16.24 -1.96 -12.35
C HIS A 125 -16.05 -3.45 -12.05
N GLU A 126 -17.07 -4.11 -11.53
CA GLU A 126 -16.97 -5.51 -11.06
C GLU A 126 -16.59 -6.46 -12.20
N GLU A 127 -17.18 -6.22 -13.38
CA GLU A 127 -16.99 -6.98 -14.59
C GLU A 127 -15.54 -6.95 -15.12
N ASN A 128 -14.83 -5.84 -14.91
CA ASN A 128 -13.47 -5.62 -15.43
C ASN A 128 -12.40 -5.70 -14.33
N TYR A 129 -12.82 -5.94 -13.10
CA TYR A 129 -12.00 -5.76 -11.92
C TYR A 129 -10.77 -6.67 -11.89
N ARG A 130 -10.97 -7.95 -12.19
CA ARG A 130 -9.91 -8.96 -12.20
C ARG A 130 -8.84 -8.64 -13.25
N GLU A 131 -9.27 -8.20 -14.43
CA GLU A 131 -8.36 -7.84 -15.52
C GLU A 131 -7.57 -6.57 -15.19
N ALA A 132 -8.24 -5.53 -14.68
CA ALA A 132 -7.57 -4.33 -14.17
C ALA A 132 -6.53 -4.64 -13.09
N LEU A 133 -6.88 -5.51 -12.14
CA LEU A 133 -5.97 -5.89 -11.08
C LEU A 133 -4.80 -6.77 -11.58
N THR A 134 -5.04 -7.64 -12.55
CA THR A 134 -3.98 -8.39 -13.25
C THR A 134 -3.00 -7.43 -13.93
N TYR A 135 -3.50 -6.36 -14.56
CA TYR A 135 -2.67 -5.34 -15.15
C TYR A 135 -1.75 -4.71 -14.11
N PHE A 136 -2.27 -4.29 -12.95
CA PHE A 136 -1.44 -3.69 -11.89
C PHE A 136 -0.36 -4.63 -11.35
N MET A 137 -0.67 -5.92 -11.23
CA MET A 137 0.31 -6.93 -10.80
C MET A 137 1.44 -7.10 -11.80
N ASN A 138 1.11 -7.15 -13.09
CA ASN A 138 2.11 -7.36 -14.15
C ASN A 138 3.01 -6.14 -14.39
N HIS A 139 2.58 -4.95 -13.96
CA HIS A 139 3.28 -3.70 -14.25
C HIS A 139 3.79 -2.98 -12.99
N GLY A 140 3.76 -3.62 -11.82
CA GLY A 140 4.38 -3.09 -10.61
C GLY A 140 3.65 -1.92 -9.94
N GLU A 141 2.37 -1.71 -10.25
CA GLU A 141 1.52 -0.67 -9.62
C GLU A 141 1.05 -1.14 -8.23
N THR A 142 1.97 -1.16 -7.25
CA THR A 142 1.75 -1.69 -5.89
C THR A 142 0.68 -0.94 -5.13
N TYR A 143 0.56 0.37 -5.34
CA TYR A 143 -0.50 1.19 -4.76
C TYR A 143 -1.87 0.64 -5.15
N MET A 144 -2.09 0.44 -6.46
CA MET A 144 -3.35 -0.03 -7.01
C MET A 144 -3.59 -1.52 -6.78
N GLN A 145 -2.53 -2.34 -6.74
CA GLN A 145 -2.63 -3.72 -6.29
C GLN A 145 -3.24 -3.77 -4.90
N GLY A 146 -2.73 -2.97 -3.97
CA GLY A 146 -3.20 -2.90 -2.59
C GLY A 146 -4.68 -2.57 -2.44
N HIS A 147 -5.10 -1.48 -3.08
CA HIS A 147 -6.51 -1.11 -3.17
C HIS A 147 -7.36 -2.24 -3.77
N GLY A 148 -6.82 -2.90 -4.79
CA GLY A 148 -7.39 -4.07 -5.44
C GLY A 148 -7.64 -5.23 -4.46
N TYR A 149 -6.63 -5.60 -3.70
CA TYR A 149 -6.75 -6.72 -2.79
C TYR A 149 -7.67 -6.44 -1.60
N ILE A 150 -7.62 -5.25 -1.01
CA ILE A 150 -8.54 -4.88 0.08
C ILE A 150 -10.00 -5.03 -0.38
N LYS A 151 -10.32 -4.60 -1.60
CA LYS A 151 -11.67 -4.73 -2.12
C LYS A 151 -12.06 -6.20 -2.42
N LEU A 152 -11.13 -7.05 -2.86
CA LEU A 152 -11.40 -8.50 -2.94
C LEU A 152 -11.70 -9.10 -1.57
N LEU A 153 -10.89 -8.76 -0.56
CA LEU A 153 -11.07 -9.22 0.81
C LEU A 153 -12.43 -8.77 1.38
N ASN A 154 -12.79 -7.50 1.18
CA ASN A 154 -14.08 -6.96 1.64
C ASN A 154 -15.29 -7.60 0.96
N LYS A 155 -15.11 -8.11 -0.27
CA LYS A 155 -16.15 -8.82 -1.03
C LYS A 155 -16.13 -10.33 -0.83
N SER A 156 -15.16 -10.87 -0.09
CA SER A 156 -14.95 -12.31 0.04
C SER A 156 -14.77 -13.00 -1.34
N ASP A 157 -14.14 -12.34 -2.32
CA ASP A 157 -13.86 -12.93 -3.64
C ASP A 157 -12.57 -13.78 -3.59
N TRP A 158 -12.68 -14.91 -2.90
CA TRP A 158 -11.58 -15.82 -2.64
C TRP A 158 -11.08 -16.52 -3.90
N ALA A 159 -11.95 -16.79 -4.86
CA ALA A 159 -11.57 -17.40 -6.12
C ALA A 159 -10.58 -16.51 -6.90
N THR A 160 -10.81 -15.19 -6.90
CA THR A 160 -9.85 -14.25 -7.50
C THR A 160 -8.55 -14.18 -6.70
N ILE A 161 -8.62 -14.15 -5.37
CA ILE A 161 -7.43 -14.10 -4.50
C ILE A 161 -6.54 -15.33 -4.71
N PHE A 162 -7.11 -16.53 -4.71
CA PHE A 162 -6.37 -17.77 -4.92
C PHE A 162 -5.77 -17.87 -6.32
N HIS A 163 -6.51 -17.43 -7.34
CA HIS A 163 -5.97 -17.34 -8.70
C HIS A 163 -4.67 -16.50 -8.78
N PHE A 164 -4.62 -15.38 -8.06
CA PHE A 164 -3.40 -14.57 -8.00
C PHE A 164 -2.30 -15.20 -7.14
N ALA A 165 -2.68 -15.92 -6.08
CA ALA A 165 -1.73 -16.63 -5.23
C ALA A 165 -1.01 -17.76 -6.00
N GLU A 166 -1.74 -18.56 -6.79
CA GLU A 166 -1.20 -19.62 -7.66
C GLU A 166 -0.16 -19.09 -8.65
N LYS A 167 -0.38 -17.87 -9.15
CA LYS A 167 0.54 -17.21 -10.09
C LYS A 167 1.71 -16.52 -9.40
N GLY A 168 1.83 -16.60 -8.07
CA GLY A 168 2.85 -15.88 -7.30
C GLY A 168 2.69 -14.36 -7.32
N GLN A 169 1.52 -13.85 -7.70
CA GLN A 169 1.26 -12.41 -7.88
C GLN A 169 0.75 -11.71 -6.60
N VAL A 170 0.60 -12.47 -5.51
CA VAL A 170 0.29 -11.90 -4.18
C VAL A 170 1.58 -11.35 -3.57
N ASN A 171 1.62 -10.02 -3.39
CA ASN A 171 2.78 -9.35 -2.80
C ASN A 171 3.00 -9.74 -1.33
N ALA A 172 4.20 -9.47 -0.81
CA ALA A 172 4.59 -9.87 0.55
C ALA A 172 3.70 -9.30 1.66
N ALA A 173 3.10 -8.12 1.45
CA ALA A 173 2.18 -7.52 2.42
C ALA A 173 0.86 -8.30 2.54
N LEU A 174 0.49 -9.04 1.49
CA LEU A 174 -0.79 -9.74 1.38
C LEU A 174 -0.68 -11.25 1.57
N LYS A 175 0.51 -11.83 1.39
CA LYS A 175 0.75 -13.26 1.68
C LYS A 175 0.23 -13.67 3.07
N PRO A 176 0.46 -12.92 4.16
CA PRO A 176 -0.07 -13.28 5.48
C PRO A 176 -1.60 -13.34 5.52
N TRP A 177 -2.28 -12.49 4.75
CA TRP A 177 -3.75 -12.45 4.70
C TRP A 177 -4.33 -13.64 3.94
N VAL A 178 -3.72 -13.98 2.80
CA VAL A 178 -4.09 -15.17 2.03
C VAL A 178 -3.84 -16.44 2.85
N ALA A 179 -2.68 -16.52 3.51
CA ALA A 179 -2.34 -17.63 4.40
C ALA A 179 -3.32 -17.77 5.57
N MET A 180 -3.63 -16.67 6.26
CA MET A 180 -4.61 -16.64 7.35
C MET A 180 -5.97 -17.15 6.89
N TYR A 181 -6.45 -16.72 5.71
CA TYR A 181 -7.73 -17.18 5.19
C TYR A 181 -7.71 -18.67 4.84
N LEU A 182 -6.73 -19.13 4.06
CA LEU A 182 -6.55 -20.55 3.71
C LEU A 182 -6.57 -21.44 4.94
N ARG A 183 -5.87 -21.01 6.00
CA ARG A 183 -5.83 -21.71 7.29
C ARG A 183 -7.17 -21.67 8.01
N SER A 184 -7.86 -20.53 8.04
CA SER A 184 -9.19 -20.40 8.66
C SER A 184 -10.24 -21.26 7.94
N SER A 185 -10.20 -21.34 6.61
CA SER A 185 -11.09 -22.22 5.83
C SER A 185 -10.78 -23.70 6.07
N ALA A 186 -9.51 -24.08 6.23
CA ALA A 186 -9.13 -25.45 6.60
C ALA A 186 -9.62 -25.82 8.01
N LEU A 187 -9.57 -24.88 8.96
CA LEU A 187 -10.10 -25.07 10.31
C LEU A 187 -11.64 -25.11 10.35
N LEU A 188 -12.32 -24.33 9.51
CA LEU A 188 -13.79 -24.40 9.37
C LEU A 188 -14.25 -25.71 8.73
N GLN A 189 -13.46 -26.28 7.81
CA GLN A 189 -13.70 -27.61 7.24
C GLN A 189 -13.57 -28.75 8.26
N GLN A 190 -12.81 -28.56 9.34
CA GLN A 190 -12.77 -29.52 10.45
C GLN A 190 -14.08 -29.58 11.26
N HIS A 191 -14.99 -28.61 11.07
CA HIS A 191 -16.23 -28.48 11.84
C HIS A 191 -17.53 -28.47 11.03
N GLN A 192 -17.50 -28.59 9.70
CA GLN A 192 -18.71 -28.63 8.86
C GLN A 192 -18.68 -29.79 7.86
N SER A 193 -19.83 -30.44 7.69
CA SER A 193 -20.03 -31.58 6.78
C SER A 193 -19.78 -31.19 5.32
N THR A 194 -18.59 -31.52 4.85
CA THR A 194 -18.14 -32.04 3.54
C THR A 194 -18.85 -31.77 2.20
N ASP A 195 -19.94 -31.02 2.09
CA ASP A 195 -20.62 -30.87 0.78
C ASP A 195 -20.30 -29.55 0.06
N ASP A 196 -19.76 -28.53 0.74
CA ASP A 196 -19.19 -27.33 0.12
C ASP A 196 -17.65 -27.40 0.14
N ILE A 197 -17.14 -28.32 -0.68
CA ILE A 197 -15.72 -28.62 -0.85
C ILE A 197 -15.02 -27.39 -1.46
N ILE A 198 -13.91 -26.92 -0.88
CA ILE A 198 -12.84 -26.29 -1.67
C ILE A 198 -12.27 -27.42 -2.54
N PRO A 199 -12.65 -27.57 -3.82
CA PRO A 199 -12.31 -28.76 -4.58
C PRO A 199 -10.80 -28.81 -4.75
N GLY A 200 -10.25 -30.02 -4.78
CA GLY A 200 -8.89 -30.31 -5.24
C GLY A 200 -8.68 -29.92 -6.71
N GLY A 201 -8.77 -28.63 -7.02
CA GLY A 201 -8.17 -28.00 -8.18
C GLY A 201 -6.69 -27.67 -7.91
N ALA A 202 -6.06 -26.98 -8.86
CA ALA A 202 -4.63 -26.63 -8.85
C ALA A 202 -4.12 -25.89 -7.58
N ASN A 203 -5.03 -25.46 -6.71
CA ASN A 203 -4.78 -24.78 -5.43
C ASN A 203 -4.44 -25.71 -4.25
N GLY A 204 -4.70 -27.01 -4.35
CA GLY A 204 -4.46 -27.98 -3.27
C GLY A 204 -3.02 -27.97 -2.73
N PRO A 205 -1.98 -27.93 -3.57
CA PRO A 205 -0.59 -27.85 -3.14
C PRO A 205 -0.23 -26.56 -2.41
N LEU A 206 -0.79 -25.41 -2.81
CA LEU A 206 -0.52 -24.12 -2.15
C LEU A 206 -1.15 -24.09 -0.74
N ALA A 207 -2.39 -24.58 -0.62
CA ALA A 207 -3.06 -24.73 0.68
C ALA A 207 -2.29 -25.70 1.59
N GLN A 208 -1.74 -26.78 1.03
CA GLN A 208 -0.88 -27.72 1.76
C GLN A 208 0.47 -27.11 2.15
N GLU A 209 1.14 -26.36 1.28
CA GLU A 209 2.40 -25.66 1.58
C GLU A 209 2.22 -24.64 2.72
N TYR A 210 1.12 -23.88 2.73
CA TYR A 210 0.80 -22.96 3.82
C TYR A 210 0.31 -23.67 5.10
N ALA A 211 -0.20 -24.90 5.01
CA ALA A 211 -0.63 -25.74 6.15
C ALA A 211 0.51 -26.56 6.78
N LEU A 212 1.60 -26.80 6.05
CA LEU A 212 2.79 -27.55 6.50
C LEU A 212 3.81 -26.68 7.27
N ILE A 213 3.54 -25.38 7.40
CA ILE A 213 4.30 -24.50 8.29
C ILE A 213 3.87 -24.83 9.73
N ASP A 214 4.60 -25.75 10.37
CA ASP A 214 4.43 -26.24 11.75
C ASP A 214 4.77 -25.18 12.84
N ALA A 215 4.77 -23.90 12.45
CA ALA A 215 5.01 -22.78 13.35
C ALA A 215 3.70 -22.37 14.03
N PRO A 216 3.74 -21.72 15.21
CA PRO A 216 2.57 -21.04 15.78
C PRO A 216 1.80 -20.28 14.69
N ILE A 217 0.48 -20.14 14.91
CA ILE A 217 -0.54 -19.61 14.00
C ILE A 217 -0.06 -18.40 13.19
N PHE A 218 0.88 -17.65 13.75
CA PHE A 218 1.91 -16.92 13.03
C PHE A 218 3.26 -17.07 13.76
N SER A 219 4.40 -16.71 13.15
CA SER A 219 5.55 -16.34 14.00
C SER A 219 5.10 -15.28 15.01
N GLU A 220 5.69 -15.22 16.21
CA GLU A 220 5.29 -14.23 17.22
C GLU A 220 5.23 -12.81 16.62
N THR A 221 6.21 -12.49 15.76
CA THR A 221 6.31 -11.26 14.95
C THR A 221 5.16 -11.04 13.95
N GLU A 222 4.65 -12.10 13.32
CA GLU A 222 3.55 -12.01 12.36
C GLU A 222 2.18 -11.95 13.05
N GLN A 223 2.01 -12.62 14.20
CA GLN A 223 0.80 -12.54 15.02
C GLN A 223 0.70 -11.12 15.59
N GLU A 224 1.81 -10.60 16.11
CA GLU A 224 1.91 -9.24 16.62
C GLU A 224 1.71 -8.20 15.50
N PHE A 225 2.21 -8.44 14.28
CA PHE A 225 1.92 -7.59 13.11
C PHE A 225 0.45 -7.61 12.70
N VAL A 226 -0.21 -8.77 12.73
CA VAL A 226 -1.64 -8.91 12.43
C VAL A 226 -2.50 -8.28 13.54
N ASP A 227 -2.09 -8.41 14.80
CA ASP A 227 -2.72 -7.78 15.97
C ASP A 227 -2.43 -6.27 16.08
N TRP A 228 -1.33 -5.79 15.49
CA TRP A 228 -1.06 -4.37 15.25
C TRP A 228 -1.75 -3.83 14.00
N GLY A 229 -2.02 -4.68 13.01
CA GLY A 229 -2.57 -4.33 11.71
C GLY A 229 -4.10 -4.32 11.66
N ARG A 230 -4.75 -5.17 12.45
CA ARG A 230 -6.18 -5.11 12.76
C ARG A 230 -6.31 -4.52 14.16
N PRO A 231 -7.29 -3.64 14.45
CA PRO A 231 -7.87 -3.66 15.78
C PRO A 231 -8.55 -5.03 15.92
N SER A 232 -7.78 -6.09 16.18
CA SER A 232 -8.33 -7.42 16.37
C SER A 232 -9.15 -7.38 17.65
N ASN A 233 -9.88 -8.45 17.94
CA ASN A 233 -10.64 -8.52 19.17
C ASN A 233 -9.75 -8.42 20.45
N PHE A 234 -8.42 -8.41 20.30
CA PHE A 234 -7.46 -7.99 21.31
C PHE A 234 -7.67 -6.52 21.75
N LEU A 235 -8.05 -5.65 20.81
CA LEU A 235 -8.47 -4.26 21.02
C LEU A 235 -10.00 -4.09 21.08
N SER A 236 -10.83 -5.07 20.72
CA SER A 236 -12.29 -4.99 21.00
C SER A 236 -12.61 -5.20 22.49
N GLY A 237 -11.67 -5.76 23.26
CA GLY A 237 -11.58 -5.56 24.70
C GLY A 237 -11.47 -4.09 25.15
N HIS A 238 -11.16 -3.14 24.24
CA HIS A 238 -11.17 -1.69 24.52
C HIS A 238 -12.57 -1.07 24.52
N LYS A 239 -13.54 -1.64 23.76
CA LYS A 239 -14.97 -1.32 24.00
C LYS A 239 -15.42 -1.79 25.38
N ASN A 240 -14.68 -2.73 25.99
CA ASN A 240 -14.97 -3.34 27.30
C ASN A 240 -13.96 -2.95 28.40
N GLY A 241 -13.18 -1.86 28.25
CA GLY A 241 -12.49 -1.20 29.36
C GLY A 241 -11.13 -1.75 29.83
N LYS A 242 -10.45 -2.66 29.13
CA LYS A 242 -9.15 -3.22 29.61
C LYS A 242 -7.91 -2.32 29.46
N HIS A 243 -7.92 -1.32 28.56
CA HIS A 243 -6.81 -0.36 28.39
C HIS A 243 -7.36 1.03 28.00
N PRO A 244 -7.91 1.79 28.95
CA PRO A 244 -8.63 3.05 28.66
C PRO A 244 -7.74 4.18 28.12
N THR A 245 -6.41 4.02 28.14
CA THR A 245 -5.43 5.05 27.79
C THR A 245 -4.57 4.70 26.57
N TYR A 246 -4.99 3.75 25.72
CA TYR A 246 -4.25 3.44 24.49
C TYR A 246 -4.01 4.73 23.67
N PRO A 247 -2.79 4.95 23.12
CA PRO A 247 -1.64 4.05 23.10
C PRO A 247 -0.71 4.14 24.34
N ALA A 248 -0.97 5.02 25.31
CA ALA A 248 -0.14 5.17 26.52
C ALA A 248 0.00 3.88 27.35
N SER A 249 -0.98 2.98 27.28
CA SER A 249 -0.92 1.66 27.93
C SER A 249 0.24 0.79 27.43
N ILE A 250 0.80 1.04 26.24
CA ILE A 250 1.98 0.34 25.74
C ILE A 250 3.18 0.53 26.68
N LEU A 251 3.33 1.73 27.26
CA LEU A 251 4.43 2.02 28.18
C LEU A 251 4.29 1.34 29.54
N GLN A 252 3.08 0.89 29.89
CA GLN A 252 2.79 0.21 31.14
C GLN A 252 3.11 -1.30 31.07
N ASP A 253 3.26 -1.83 29.85
CA ASP A 253 3.66 -3.21 29.56
C ASP A 253 5.09 -3.21 29.02
N ALA A 254 6.07 -3.30 29.92
CA ALA A 254 7.49 -3.22 29.57
C ALA A 254 7.92 -4.31 28.56
N PRO A 255 7.52 -5.60 28.69
CA PRO A 255 7.79 -6.61 27.68
C PRO A 255 7.24 -6.27 26.30
N LEU A 256 6.00 -5.79 26.22
CA LEU A 256 5.42 -5.34 24.95
C LEU A 256 6.19 -4.17 24.37
N HIS A 257 6.46 -3.14 25.15
CA HIS A 257 7.20 -1.97 24.69
C HIS A 257 8.58 -2.35 24.12
N GLN A 258 9.34 -3.22 24.79
CA GLN A 258 10.65 -3.69 24.31
C GLN A 258 10.56 -4.45 22.98
N ARG A 259 9.55 -5.32 22.82
CA ARG A 259 9.31 -6.01 21.54
C ARG A 259 8.99 -5.04 20.42
N LEU A 260 8.15 -4.05 20.67
CA LEU A 260 7.78 -3.04 19.69
C LEU A 260 8.97 -2.17 19.27
N MET A 261 9.86 -1.83 20.19
CA MET A 261 11.12 -1.15 19.88
C MET A 261 11.98 -2.00 18.94
N HIS A 262 12.10 -3.30 19.22
CA HIS A 262 12.83 -4.22 18.35
C HIS A 262 12.20 -4.32 16.96
N LEU A 263 10.88 -4.52 16.88
CA LEU A 263 10.15 -4.62 15.60
C LEU A 263 10.24 -3.35 14.77
N ALA A 264 10.05 -2.18 15.39
CA ALA A 264 10.19 -0.89 14.70
C ALA A 264 11.59 -0.71 14.09
N GLN A 265 12.61 -1.35 14.67
CA GLN A 265 13.98 -1.33 14.16
C GLN A 265 14.23 -2.38 13.07
N THR A 266 13.76 -3.61 13.24
CA THR A 266 14.19 -4.76 12.42
C THR A 266 13.18 -5.16 11.34
N ASP A 267 11.90 -4.82 11.48
CA ASP A 267 10.89 -5.21 10.52
C ASP A 267 10.97 -4.35 9.25
N VAL A 268 11.33 -5.00 8.14
CA VAL A 268 11.39 -4.37 6.81
C VAL A 268 10.06 -3.79 6.38
N ARG A 269 8.94 -4.33 6.86
CA ARG A 269 7.60 -3.82 6.53
C ARG A 269 7.42 -2.43 7.09
N LEU A 270 7.97 -2.13 8.27
CA LEU A 270 7.90 -0.83 8.93
C LEU A 270 8.91 0.18 8.38
N ALA A 271 9.77 -0.20 7.43
CA ALA A 271 10.76 0.70 6.84
C ALA A 271 10.14 2.02 6.34
N PRO A 272 9.02 2.06 5.58
CA PRO A 272 8.47 3.33 5.12
C PRO A 272 8.03 4.26 6.26
N VAL A 273 7.53 3.68 7.36
CA VAL A 273 7.12 4.43 8.56
C VAL A 273 8.36 4.98 9.27
N ARG A 274 9.38 4.14 9.42
CA ARG A 274 10.65 4.51 10.03
C ARG A 274 11.36 5.61 9.22
N ASP A 275 11.42 5.48 7.90
CA ASP A 275 12.01 6.48 7.00
C ASP A 275 11.27 7.84 7.07
N LEU A 276 9.96 7.83 7.31
CA LEU A 276 9.21 9.07 7.61
C LEU A 276 9.66 9.64 8.96
N CYS A 277 9.69 8.81 10.00
CA CYS A 277 10.07 9.20 11.35
C CYS A 277 11.53 9.67 11.48
N GLU A 278 12.47 9.09 10.73
CA GLU A 278 13.87 9.56 10.66
C GLU A 278 13.96 11.00 10.11
N ARG A 279 13.03 11.39 9.22
CA ARG A 279 12.99 12.76 8.68
C ARG A 279 12.28 13.73 9.60
N VAL A 280 11.13 13.36 10.15
CA VAL A 280 10.32 14.29 10.96
C VAL A 280 10.74 14.34 12.43
N CYS A 281 11.36 13.27 12.92
CA CYS A 281 11.77 13.05 14.31
C CYS A 281 13.15 12.37 14.42
N PRO A 282 14.23 13.01 13.91
CA PRO A 282 15.56 12.39 13.81
C PRO A 282 16.15 11.97 15.16
N GLU A 283 15.77 12.63 16.26
CA GLU A 283 16.24 12.31 17.61
C GLU A 283 15.52 11.09 18.23
N GLU A 284 14.35 10.72 17.72
CA GLU A 284 13.55 9.60 18.23
C GLU A 284 12.81 8.81 17.13
N PRO A 285 13.51 8.30 16.10
CA PRO A 285 12.86 7.66 14.95
C PRO A 285 12.10 6.39 15.36
N ILE A 286 12.62 5.61 16.32
CA ILE A 286 12.00 4.37 16.77
C ILE A 286 10.75 4.65 17.63
N PRO A 287 10.79 5.49 18.69
CA PRO A 287 9.57 5.91 19.40
C PRO A 287 8.53 6.55 18.48
N CYS A 288 8.94 7.40 17.55
CA CYS A 288 8.05 7.95 16.52
C CYS A 288 7.40 6.85 15.67
N THR A 289 8.16 5.84 15.25
CA THR A 289 7.64 4.72 14.43
C THR A 289 6.56 3.95 15.19
N ILE A 290 6.78 3.68 16.48
CA ILE A 290 5.79 3.03 17.36
C ILE A 290 4.56 3.93 17.51
N ALA A 291 4.76 5.22 17.80
CA ALA A 291 3.68 6.18 17.99
C ALA A 291 2.80 6.30 16.74
N LEU A 292 3.41 6.48 15.56
CA LEU A 292 2.72 6.55 14.28
C LEU A 292 1.97 5.26 14.00
N LYS A 293 2.63 4.12 14.17
CA LYS A 293 2.01 2.82 13.88
C LYS A 293 0.85 2.49 14.83
N ALA A 294 0.93 2.94 16.09
CA ALA A 294 -0.15 2.86 17.06
C ALA A 294 -1.29 3.83 16.73
N TYR A 295 -0.96 4.99 16.14
CA TYR A 295 -1.91 6.03 15.74
C TYR A 295 -2.76 5.61 14.51
N VAL A 296 -2.18 4.89 13.55
CA VAL A 296 -2.90 4.44 12.34
C VAL A 296 -3.76 3.20 12.60
N ILE A 297 -5.03 3.29 12.23
CA ILE A 297 -5.93 2.14 12.20
C ILE A 297 -5.78 1.44 10.84
N GLY A 298 -5.50 0.14 10.83
CA GLY A 298 -5.43 -0.64 9.59
C GLY A 298 -4.09 -0.46 8.87
N TYR A 299 -3.06 -1.18 9.32
CA TYR A 299 -1.71 -1.05 8.74
C TYR A 299 -1.69 -1.26 7.23
N THR A 300 -2.47 -2.22 6.74
CA THR A 300 -2.56 -2.51 5.30
C THR A 300 -2.97 -1.26 4.51
N GLN A 301 -3.97 -0.52 4.98
CA GLN A 301 -4.42 0.71 4.31
C GLN A 301 -3.33 1.79 4.34
N PHE A 302 -2.72 2.01 5.51
CA PHE A 302 -1.64 2.99 5.64
C PHE A 302 -0.43 2.63 4.77
N TRP A 303 -0.06 1.34 4.73
CA TRP A 303 1.06 0.84 3.95
C TRP A 303 0.87 1.10 2.45
N HIS A 304 -0.33 0.91 1.91
CA HIS A 304 -0.62 1.26 0.52
C HIS A 304 -0.40 2.75 0.28
N GLU A 305 -0.87 3.62 1.17
CA GLU A 305 -0.71 5.07 1.07
C GLU A 305 0.77 5.51 1.15
N THR A 306 1.69 4.64 1.58
CA THR A 306 3.14 4.90 1.49
C THR A 306 3.73 4.71 0.09
N HIS A 307 3.00 4.16 -0.86
CA HIS A 307 3.45 4.01 -2.24
C HIS A 307 3.16 5.27 -3.04
N SER A 308 3.90 5.46 -4.13
CA SER A 308 3.56 6.50 -5.09
C SER A 308 2.12 6.29 -5.56
N PRO A 309 1.30 7.35 -5.68
CA PRO A 309 -0.07 7.21 -6.17
C PRO A 309 -0.14 6.74 -7.62
N ILE A 310 0.97 6.82 -8.36
CA ILE A 310 1.11 6.36 -9.74
C ILE A 310 2.56 5.97 -10.07
N GLU A 311 2.84 4.67 -9.96
CA GLU A 311 4.21 4.15 -10.00
C GLU A 311 4.81 4.19 -11.41
N ALA A 312 3.95 4.22 -12.44
CA ALA A 312 4.35 4.46 -13.83
C ALA A 312 5.06 5.81 -14.07
N PHE A 313 4.81 6.83 -13.26
CA PHE A 313 5.41 8.16 -13.45
C PHE A 313 6.39 8.55 -12.36
N ILE A 314 6.16 8.10 -11.13
CA ILE A 314 6.96 8.45 -9.97
C ILE A 314 7.22 7.15 -9.22
N SER A 315 8.48 6.76 -9.10
CA SER A 315 8.81 5.55 -8.33
C SER A 315 8.39 5.73 -6.87
N THR A 316 8.00 4.65 -6.20
CA THR A 316 7.68 4.71 -4.77
C THR A 316 8.86 5.23 -3.94
N SER A 317 10.10 4.97 -4.36
CA SER A 317 11.29 5.51 -3.70
C SER A 317 11.37 7.03 -3.84
N ASP A 318 11.19 7.57 -5.05
CA ASP A 318 11.25 9.01 -5.31
C ASP A 318 10.12 9.75 -4.60
N TYR A 319 8.91 9.17 -4.63
CA TYR A 319 7.77 9.71 -3.88
C TYR A 319 8.10 9.73 -2.39
N ARG A 320 8.51 8.61 -1.80
CA ARG A 320 8.87 8.55 -0.37
C ARG A 320 9.96 9.52 0.00
N ALA A 321 10.94 9.78 -0.86
CA ALA A 321 12.01 10.74 -0.60
C ALA A 321 11.57 12.21 -0.71
N SER A 322 10.43 12.49 -1.33
CA SER A 322 9.95 13.84 -1.61
C SER A 322 9.37 14.56 -0.38
N ALA A 323 9.31 15.89 -0.45
CA ALA A 323 8.59 16.72 0.53
C ALA A 323 7.08 16.42 0.51
N ARG A 324 6.56 16.07 -0.67
CA ARG A 324 5.16 15.70 -0.86
C ARG A 324 4.74 14.50 -0.01
N TYR A 325 5.55 13.46 0.07
CA TYR A 325 5.21 12.29 0.89
C TYR A 325 5.00 12.64 2.36
N THR A 326 5.86 13.48 2.95
CA THR A 326 5.69 13.93 4.34
C THR A 326 4.35 14.64 4.52
N LYS A 327 4.03 15.58 3.62
CA LYS A 327 2.77 16.32 3.61
C LYS A 327 1.55 15.40 3.48
N ASP A 328 1.57 14.49 2.52
CA ASP A 328 0.47 13.55 2.25
C ASP A 328 0.22 12.61 3.44
N MET A 329 1.29 12.10 4.07
CA MET A 329 1.18 11.27 5.27
C MET A 329 0.61 12.07 6.43
N ARG A 330 1.04 13.32 6.61
CA ARG A 330 0.53 14.20 7.66
C ARG A 330 -0.97 14.39 7.54
N HIS A 331 -1.46 14.80 6.37
CA HIS A 331 -2.89 15.02 6.18
C HIS A 331 -3.68 13.73 6.34
N ARG A 332 -3.13 12.60 5.90
CA ARG A 332 -3.76 11.30 6.10
C ARG A 332 -3.93 10.94 7.58
N LEU A 333 -2.90 11.20 8.38
CA LEU A 333 -2.90 10.99 9.82
C LEU A 333 -3.90 11.93 10.51
N LEU A 334 -3.95 13.21 10.12
CA LEU A 334 -4.89 14.19 10.66
C LEU A 334 -6.36 13.87 10.38
N ARG A 335 -6.64 13.01 9.40
CA ARG A 335 -8.00 12.50 9.14
C ARG A 335 -8.41 11.33 10.02
N SER A 336 -7.51 10.81 10.86
CA SER A 336 -7.92 9.87 11.89
C SER A 336 -8.78 10.64 12.92
N ASN A 337 -9.80 10.02 13.48
CA ASN A 337 -10.60 10.62 14.55
C ASN A 337 -9.86 10.58 15.92
N ARG A 338 -8.53 10.47 15.90
CA ARG A 338 -7.72 10.36 17.11
C ARG A 338 -7.09 11.70 17.44
N SER A 339 -6.95 11.97 18.73
CA SER A 339 -6.22 13.16 19.17
C SER A 339 -4.72 12.90 19.05
N PRO A 340 -3.91 13.81 18.47
CA PRO A 340 -2.45 13.67 18.50
C PRO A 340 -1.88 13.51 19.92
N GLU A 341 -2.55 14.09 20.93
CA GLU A 341 -2.17 13.95 22.35
C GLU A 341 -2.20 12.51 22.85
N GLU A 342 -3.00 11.62 22.25
CA GLU A 342 -2.97 10.19 22.55
C GLU A 342 -1.58 9.59 22.30
N SER A 343 -0.88 10.06 21.26
CA SER A 343 0.45 9.56 20.88
C SER A 343 1.61 10.18 21.66
N ARG A 344 1.37 11.28 22.38
CA ARG A 344 2.40 12.06 23.07
C ARG A 344 3.23 11.26 24.08
N PRO A 345 2.66 10.31 24.86
CA PRO A 345 3.45 9.49 25.76
C PRO A 345 4.48 8.62 25.03
N LEU A 346 4.18 8.18 23.80
CA LEU A 346 5.08 7.35 23.01
C LEU A 346 6.15 8.18 22.27
N SER A 347 5.76 9.33 21.73
CA SER A 347 6.68 10.24 21.05
C SER A 347 6.13 11.66 21.09
N LEU A 348 6.85 12.53 21.78
CA LEU A 348 6.52 13.95 21.84
C LEU A 348 6.71 14.60 20.47
N CYS A 349 7.76 14.21 19.74
CA CYS A 349 8.02 14.74 18.41
C CYS A 349 6.89 14.37 17.43
N PHE A 350 6.43 13.12 17.42
CA PHE A 350 5.36 12.71 16.52
C PHE A 350 4.04 13.45 16.81
N ALA A 351 3.68 13.62 18.08
CA ALA A 351 2.51 14.42 18.45
C ALA A 351 2.63 15.88 17.97
N ASN A 352 3.82 16.48 18.11
CA ASN A 352 4.08 17.84 17.61
C ASN A 352 4.07 17.92 16.08
N TYR A 353 4.60 16.90 15.39
CA TYR A 353 4.54 16.78 13.93
C TYR A 353 3.09 16.78 13.44
N LEU A 354 2.17 16.14 14.15
CA LEU A 354 0.75 16.23 13.82
C LEU A 354 0.17 17.62 14.10
N HIS A 355 0.66 18.37 15.09
CA HIS A 355 0.15 19.70 15.46
C HIS A 355 0.70 20.90 14.69
N ALA A 356 1.84 20.80 14.02
CA ALA A 356 2.47 21.93 13.33
C ALA A 356 1.48 22.70 12.40
N ALA A 357 1.54 24.02 12.31
CA ALA A 357 0.82 24.68 11.21
C ALA A 357 1.57 24.38 9.90
N ASP A 358 0.85 24.07 8.82
CA ASP A 358 1.43 24.07 7.47
C ASP A 358 1.76 25.50 7.01
#